data_AF-A0A7V4AS48-F1
#
_entry.id   AF-A0A7V4AS48-F1
#
_cell.length_a   1.000
_cell.length_b   1.000
_cell.length_c   1.000
_cell.angle_alpha   90.00
_cell.angle_beta   90.00
_cell.angle_gamma   90.00
#
_symmetry.space_group_name_H-M   'P 1'
#
loop_
_entity.id
_entity.type
_entity.pdbx_description
1 polymer ?
#
loop_
_entity_poly.entity_id
_entity_poly.type
_entity_poly.pdbx_seq_one_letter_code
_entity_poly.pdbx_strand_id
1 'polypeptide(L)'
;MLSDTPVKNLTGTDYPHWNAIKYHAGKLYAVENNAWGSNYTAGQNRGYIYEVTLNAAGDPVSATRGAYVGPYPDGALAYKDGVWYASDWRKDYSSWIKTGTNVTSEVFAPLSGGPGYTNGVGLISGWDFETDGDLLAVSWMANGVDSSIDDFNIYKIDLPSGNATKLYNIKSQLPSNITWLSALSATTPVPEPVFFQMGAMLGLGGLGLLRLRRR
;
A
#
# COMPACT_ATOMS: atom_id res chain seq x y z
N MET A 1 -16.79 -2.25 18.08
CA MET A 1 -17.61 -2.18 16.84
C MET A 1 -17.39 -0.79 16.30
N LEU A 2 -16.88 -0.66 15.08
CA LEU A 2 -16.71 0.66 14.44
C LEU A 2 -18.09 1.28 14.24
N SER A 3 -18.21 2.60 14.36
CA SER A 3 -19.51 3.26 14.17
C SER A 3 -19.81 3.40 12.68
N ASP A 4 -21.06 3.12 12.28
CA ASP A 4 -21.56 3.41 10.93
C ASP A 4 -21.96 4.90 10.76
N THR A 5 -21.61 5.76 11.72
CA THR A 5 -21.97 7.18 11.68
C THR A 5 -21.04 7.93 10.71
N PRO A 6 -21.57 8.58 9.65
CA PRO A 6 -20.74 9.36 8.75
C PRO A 6 -20.09 10.54 9.47
N VAL A 7 -18.76 10.65 9.38
CA VAL A 7 -18.00 11.79 9.91
C VAL A 7 -17.90 12.86 8.82
N LYS A 8 -18.69 13.93 8.95
CA LYS A 8 -18.69 15.07 8.01
C LYS A 8 -17.57 16.05 8.36
N ASN A 9 -17.04 16.75 7.36
CA ASN A 9 -16.07 17.86 7.52
C ASN A 9 -14.71 17.47 8.11
N LEU A 10 -14.37 16.18 8.15
CA LEU A 10 -13.13 15.70 8.77
C LEU A 10 -11.88 16.36 8.17
N THR A 11 -11.84 16.52 6.85
CA THR A 11 -10.76 17.20 6.11
C THR A 11 -11.18 18.60 5.61
N GLY A 12 -12.22 19.19 6.18
CA GLY A 12 -12.87 20.38 5.63
C GLY A 12 -13.61 20.13 4.30
N THR A 13 -13.92 18.86 4.02
CA THR A 13 -14.72 18.42 2.88
C THR A 13 -15.92 17.63 3.38
N ASP A 14 -17.04 17.68 2.66
CA ASP A 14 -18.26 16.92 3.01
C ASP A 14 -18.05 15.40 2.88
N TYR A 15 -17.11 14.99 2.02
CA TYR A 15 -16.82 13.61 1.67
C TYR A 15 -15.31 13.42 1.46
N PRO A 16 -14.53 13.14 2.52
CA PRO A 16 -13.12 12.80 2.37
C PRO A 16 -12.97 11.50 1.57
N HIS A 17 -12.11 11.50 0.55
CA HIS A 17 -11.82 10.31 -0.26
C HIS A 17 -10.36 9.93 -0.05
N TRP A 18 -10.11 8.99 0.86
CA TRP A 18 -8.75 8.59 1.21
C TRP A 18 -8.28 7.43 0.33
N ASN A 19 -7.28 7.70 -0.50
CA ASN A 19 -6.70 6.71 -1.41
C ASN A 19 -5.67 5.81 -0.73
N ALA A 20 -4.93 6.37 0.23
CA ALA A 20 -3.89 5.69 0.94
C ALA A 20 -4.06 5.94 2.44
N ILE A 21 -3.82 4.90 3.24
CA ILE A 21 -3.86 4.97 4.69
C ILE A 21 -2.64 4.24 5.28
N LYS A 22 -2.04 4.81 6.33
CA LYS A 22 -0.96 4.17 7.08
C LYS A 22 -1.12 4.42 8.56
N TYR A 23 -1.10 3.37 9.36
CA TYR A 23 -0.98 3.48 10.82
C TYR A 23 0.49 3.41 11.22
N HIS A 24 0.98 4.40 11.97
CA HIS A 24 2.36 4.47 12.42
C HIS A 24 2.46 5.26 13.73
N ALA A 25 3.26 4.75 14.69
CA ALA A 25 3.52 5.41 15.97
C ALA A 25 2.24 5.87 16.72
N GLY A 26 1.20 5.05 16.72
CA GLY A 26 -0.06 5.35 17.41
C GLY A 26 -1.02 6.26 16.64
N LYS A 27 -0.66 6.67 15.42
CA LYS A 27 -1.40 7.66 14.62
C LYS A 27 -1.81 7.07 13.27
N LEU A 28 -2.97 7.49 12.79
CA LEU A 28 -3.45 7.16 11.45
C LEU A 28 -3.12 8.33 10.51
N TYR A 29 -2.57 8.01 9.35
CA TYR A 29 -2.28 8.95 8.27
C TYR A 29 -3.09 8.58 7.05
N ALA A 30 -3.65 9.57 6.36
CA ALA A 30 -4.47 9.36 5.18
C ALA A 30 -4.15 10.37 4.07
N VAL A 31 -4.11 9.94 2.81
CA VAL A 31 -3.89 10.83 1.66
C VAL A 31 -5.22 11.16 1.00
N GLU A 32 -5.56 12.45 0.92
CA GLU A 32 -6.80 12.94 0.32
C GLU A 32 -6.74 12.92 -1.22
N ASN A 33 -7.70 12.26 -1.85
CA ASN A 33 -7.82 12.14 -3.31
C ASN A 33 -9.18 12.65 -3.84
N ASN A 34 -9.91 13.48 -3.11
CA ASN A 34 -11.15 14.01 -3.67
C ASN A 34 -10.88 14.97 -4.84
N ALA A 35 -11.25 14.52 -6.05
CA ALA A 35 -11.10 15.22 -7.32
C ALA A 35 -12.40 15.24 -8.15
N TRP A 36 -13.53 14.80 -7.58
CA TRP A 36 -14.70 14.43 -8.37
C TRP A 36 -15.87 15.37 -8.10
N GLY A 37 -16.01 16.39 -8.97
CA GLY A 37 -17.18 17.27 -9.06
C GLY A 37 -16.82 18.76 -9.17
N SER A 38 -17.58 19.49 -9.99
CA SER A 38 -17.30 20.90 -10.34
C SER A 38 -17.54 21.91 -9.21
N ASN A 39 -18.17 21.49 -8.11
CA ASN A 39 -18.62 22.39 -7.04
C ASN A 39 -17.84 22.22 -5.72
N TYR A 40 -16.75 21.45 -5.71
CA TYR A 40 -16.02 21.14 -4.48
C TYR A 40 -14.81 22.05 -4.28
N THR A 41 -14.80 22.82 -3.18
CA THR A 41 -13.59 23.47 -2.65
C THR A 41 -12.51 22.45 -2.26
N ALA A 42 -12.86 21.16 -2.18
CA ALA A 42 -12.00 20.01 -1.89
C ALA A 42 -10.79 19.87 -2.83
N GLY A 43 -10.83 20.41 -4.05
CA GLY A 43 -9.68 20.44 -4.95
C GLY A 43 -8.44 21.13 -4.35
N GLN A 44 -8.62 22.00 -3.34
CA GLN A 44 -7.52 22.62 -2.59
C GLN A 44 -6.82 21.65 -1.62
N ASN A 45 -7.47 20.55 -1.27
CA ASN A 45 -7.03 19.60 -0.25
C ASN A 45 -6.58 18.26 -0.83
N ARG A 46 -6.80 18.02 -2.12
CA ARG A 46 -6.25 16.87 -2.84
C ARG A 46 -4.73 16.84 -2.75
N GLY A 47 -4.16 15.67 -2.55
CA GLY A 47 -2.71 15.47 -2.51
C GLY A 47 -2.09 15.69 -1.15
N TYR A 48 -2.85 16.20 -0.18
CA TYR A 48 -2.35 16.38 1.18
C TYR A 48 -2.52 15.11 2.01
N ILE A 49 -1.52 14.83 2.84
CA ILE A 49 -1.63 13.86 3.92
C ILE A 49 -2.34 14.51 5.09
N TYR A 50 -3.17 13.75 5.78
CA TYR A 50 -3.84 14.14 7.01
C TYR A 50 -3.40 13.22 8.14
N GLU A 51 -3.01 13.80 9.27
CA GLU A 51 -2.92 13.07 10.53
C GLU A 51 -4.32 12.98 11.14
N VAL A 52 -4.84 11.77 11.28
CA VAL A 52 -6.20 11.48 11.72
C VAL A 52 -6.17 11.03 13.18
N THR A 53 -6.89 11.75 14.02
CA THR A 53 -7.13 11.38 15.42
C THR A 53 -8.28 10.39 15.47
N LEU A 54 -8.08 9.27 16.17
CA LEU A 54 -9.11 8.26 16.40
C LEU A 54 -9.60 8.33 17.85
N ASN A 55 -10.88 8.04 18.09
CA ASN A 55 -11.40 7.83 19.43
C ASN A 55 -11.04 6.42 19.95
N ALA A 56 -11.48 6.09 21.17
CA ALA A 56 -11.25 4.77 21.78
C ALA A 56 -11.93 3.60 21.04
N ALA A 57 -12.93 3.87 20.20
CA ALA A 57 -13.58 2.88 19.36
C ALA A 57 -12.90 2.69 17.99
N GLY A 58 -11.90 3.53 17.67
CA GLY A 58 -11.21 3.54 16.38
C GLY A 58 -11.86 4.43 15.33
N ASP A 59 -12.88 5.22 15.69
CA ASP A 59 -13.53 6.13 14.73
C ASP A 59 -12.72 7.43 14.58
N PRO A 60 -12.60 7.96 13.35
CA PRO A 60 -12.01 9.28 13.13
C PRO A 60 -12.80 10.40 13.81
N VAL A 61 -12.12 11.27 14.56
CA VAL A 61 -12.75 12.42 15.24
C VAL A 61 -12.24 13.78 14.80
N SER A 62 -11.00 13.84 14.32
CA SER A 62 -10.42 15.07 13.76
C SER A 62 -9.30 14.71 12.80
N ALA A 63 -8.98 15.61 11.87
CA ALA A 63 -7.81 15.47 11.01
C ALA A 63 -7.05 16.79 10.92
N THR A 64 -5.72 16.71 10.93
CA THR A 64 -4.81 17.84 10.74
C THR A 64 -4.10 17.69 9.41
N ARG A 65 -4.22 18.70 8.54
CA ARG A 65 -3.56 18.71 7.24
C ARG A 65 -2.05 18.79 7.42
N GLY A 66 -1.34 17.88 6.76
CA GLY A 66 0.09 17.72 6.79
C GLY A 66 0.75 18.01 5.43
N ALA A 67 1.70 17.16 5.08
CA ALA A 67 2.53 17.27 3.88
C ALA A 67 1.75 17.18 2.57
N TYR A 68 2.25 17.85 1.53
CA TYR A 68 1.75 17.71 0.16
C TYR A 68 2.55 16.66 -0.61
N VAL A 69 1.87 15.65 -1.13
CA VAL A 69 2.43 14.56 -1.94
C VAL A 69 2.43 14.94 -3.41
N GLY A 70 1.33 15.47 -3.93
CA GLY A 70 1.22 15.80 -5.36
C GLY A 70 -0.22 15.94 -5.82
N PRO A 71 -0.46 16.45 -7.03
CA PRO A 71 -1.81 16.79 -7.50
C PRO A 71 -2.69 15.57 -7.79
N TYR A 72 -2.08 14.38 -7.84
CA TYR A 72 -2.76 13.14 -8.18
C TYR A 72 -2.30 11.98 -7.29
N PRO A 73 -2.58 12.05 -5.97
CA PRO A 73 -2.12 11.01 -5.07
C PRO A 73 -2.71 9.64 -5.44
N ASP A 74 -1.83 8.65 -5.46
CA ASP A 74 -2.16 7.26 -5.69
C ASP A 74 -2.50 6.57 -4.35
N GLY A 75 -2.68 5.25 -4.37
CA GLY A 75 -3.10 4.47 -3.21
C GLY A 75 -2.01 4.09 -2.21
N ALA A 76 -0.81 4.68 -2.28
CA ALA A 76 0.36 4.19 -1.55
C ALA A 76 0.96 5.21 -0.57
N LEU A 77 1.07 4.81 0.71
CA LEU A 77 1.75 5.50 1.80
C LEU A 77 2.43 4.48 2.72
N ALA A 78 3.74 4.61 2.94
CA ALA A 78 4.50 3.70 3.80
C ALA A 78 5.56 4.47 4.62
N TYR A 79 6.04 3.86 5.70
CA TYR A 79 7.10 4.39 6.54
C TYR A 79 8.15 3.31 6.78
N LYS A 80 9.43 3.66 6.60
CA LYS A 80 10.56 2.78 6.86
C LYS A 80 11.80 3.59 7.19
N ASP A 81 12.54 3.17 8.21
CA ASP A 81 13.87 3.70 8.58
C ASP A 81 13.95 5.24 8.66
N GLY A 82 12.92 5.89 9.23
CA GLY A 82 12.89 7.35 9.35
C GLY A 82 12.32 8.09 8.14
N VAL A 83 11.99 7.38 7.05
CA VAL A 83 11.56 7.95 5.78
C VAL A 83 10.12 7.53 5.47
N TRP A 84 9.31 8.52 5.12
CA TRP A 84 7.99 8.31 4.53
C TRP A 84 8.11 8.15 3.03
N TYR A 85 7.38 7.20 2.48
CA TYR A 85 7.23 6.96 1.05
C TYR A 85 5.78 7.21 0.69
N ALA A 86 5.53 8.01 -0.34
CA ALA A 86 4.21 8.21 -0.91
C ALA A 86 4.25 8.10 -2.44
N SER A 87 3.13 7.74 -3.05
CA SER A 87 3.00 7.73 -4.50
C SER A 87 1.98 8.73 -5.03
N ASP A 88 2.26 9.29 -6.20
CA ASP A 88 1.29 10.04 -7.01
C ASP A 88 1.41 9.64 -8.49
N TRP A 89 0.32 9.67 -9.24
CA TRP A 89 0.37 9.29 -10.65
C TRP A 89 0.82 10.45 -11.55
N ARG A 90 1.27 10.08 -12.73
CA ARG A 90 1.44 10.96 -13.88
C ARG A 90 0.29 10.79 -14.86
N LYS A 91 0.13 11.79 -15.74
CA LYS A 91 -0.80 11.73 -16.89
C LYS A 91 -0.49 10.60 -17.87
N ASP A 92 0.72 10.04 -17.85
CA ASP A 92 1.12 8.89 -18.68
C ASP A 92 0.85 7.54 -18.01
N TYR A 93 0.07 7.51 -16.92
CA TYR A 93 -0.33 6.30 -16.18
C TYR A 93 0.81 5.54 -15.48
N SER A 94 1.92 6.25 -15.20
CA SER A 94 2.97 5.77 -14.31
C SER A 94 2.88 6.41 -12.91
N SER A 95 3.37 5.72 -11.88
CA SER A 95 3.46 6.28 -10.52
C SER A 95 4.83 6.89 -10.23
N TRP A 96 4.82 7.96 -9.45
CA TRP A 96 5.98 8.58 -8.81
C TRP A 96 6.19 7.99 -7.43
N ILE A 97 7.46 7.84 -7.04
CA ILE A 97 7.83 7.54 -5.66
C ILE A 97 8.43 8.81 -5.10
N LYS A 98 7.81 9.28 -4.02
CA LYS A 98 8.27 10.45 -3.30
C LYS A 98 8.57 10.10 -1.87
N THR A 99 9.50 10.86 -1.32
CA THR A 99 9.99 10.68 0.04
C THR A 99 9.92 11.97 0.83
N GLY A 100 9.76 11.83 2.14
CA GLY A 100 9.82 12.92 3.10
C GLY A 100 10.21 12.40 4.47
N THR A 101 10.82 13.24 5.29
CA THR A 101 11.16 12.86 6.68
C THR A 101 10.06 13.27 7.66
N ASN A 102 9.29 14.30 7.30
CA ASN A 102 8.17 14.77 8.09
C ASN A 102 6.85 14.81 7.31
N VAL A 103 5.98 13.86 7.62
CA VAL A 103 4.65 13.71 7.00
C VAL A 103 3.66 14.85 7.33
N THR A 104 3.99 15.71 8.28
CA THR A 104 3.10 16.78 8.76
C THR A 104 3.47 18.18 8.31
N SER A 105 4.68 18.40 7.76
CA SER A 105 5.14 19.78 7.49
C SER A 105 6.00 19.96 6.23
N GLU A 106 6.40 18.88 5.55
CA GLU A 106 7.29 18.96 4.38
C GLU A 106 6.54 18.69 3.08
N VAL A 107 7.06 19.19 1.95
CA VAL A 107 6.62 18.75 0.63
C VAL A 107 7.40 17.49 0.28
N PHE A 108 6.70 16.43 -0.10
CA PHE A 108 7.36 15.19 -0.52
C PHE A 108 8.14 15.44 -1.81
N ALA A 109 9.41 15.04 -1.81
CA ALA A 109 10.30 15.20 -2.95
C ALA A 109 10.42 13.88 -3.73
N PRO A 110 10.62 13.92 -5.05
CA PRO A 110 10.98 12.72 -5.80
C PRO A 110 12.18 12.02 -5.17
N LEU A 111 12.18 10.69 -5.21
CA LEU A 111 13.27 9.87 -4.73
C LEU A 111 14.62 10.31 -5.33
N SER A 112 15.60 10.60 -4.47
CA SER A 112 16.92 11.13 -4.86
C SER A 112 17.73 10.11 -5.65
N GLY A 113 18.24 10.51 -6.83
CA GLY A 113 19.15 9.68 -7.64
C GLY A 113 18.49 8.81 -8.72
N GLY A 114 17.16 8.80 -8.80
CA GLY A 114 16.40 8.14 -9.85
C GLY A 114 15.68 9.12 -10.78
N PRO A 115 14.96 8.63 -11.82
CA PRO A 115 14.19 9.48 -12.73
C PRO A 115 12.99 10.19 -12.05
N GLY A 116 12.75 9.94 -10.75
CA GLY A 116 11.60 10.46 -10.00
C GLY A 116 10.29 9.73 -10.28
N TYR A 117 10.32 8.63 -11.04
CA TYR A 117 9.16 7.82 -11.40
C TYR A 117 9.49 6.34 -11.58
N THR A 118 8.54 5.46 -11.31
CA THR A 118 8.66 4.04 -11.64
C THR A 118 8.25 3.81 -13.09
N ASN A 119 9.22 3.58 -13.97
CA ASN A 119 8.92 3.25 -15.36
C ASN A 119 8.32 1.83 -15.44
N GLY A 120 7.23 1.66 -16.19
CA GLY A 120 6.59 0.35 -16.40
C GLY A 120 5.70 -0.17 -15.25
N VAL A 121 5.53 0.62 -14.18
CA VAL A 121 4.49 0.37 -13.17
C VAL A 121 3.27 1.19 -13.55
N GLY A 122 2.12 0.53 -13.49
CA GLY A 122 0.82 1.18 -13.55
C GLY A 122 0.54 2.09 -12.38
N LEU A 123 -0.73 2.46 -12.23
CA LEU A 123 -1.21 3.18 -11.05
C LEU A 123 -1.10 2.31 -9.80
N ILE A 124 -0.30 2.74 -8.82
CA ILE A 124 -0.12 1.99 -7.57
C ILE A 124 -1.37 2.14 -6.69
N SER A 125 -2.01 1.01 -6.37
CA SER A 125 -3.15 0.93 -5.44
C SER A 125 -2.73 0.85 -3.98
N GLY A 126 -1.52 0.38 -3.73
CA GLY A 126 -0.97 0.17 -2.40
C GLY A 126 0.42 -0.46 -2.49
N TRP A 127 1.18 -0.31 -1.42
CA TRP A 127 2.48 -0.94 -1.24
C TRP A 127 2.73 -1.28 0.21
N ASP A 128 3.71 -2.13 0.47
CA ASP A 128 4.29 -2.28 1.81
C ASP A 128 5.74 -2.76 1.70
N PHE A 129 6.48 -2.63 2.80
CA PHE A 129 7.84 -3.14 2.88
C PHE A 129 7.87 -4.59 3.38
N GLU A 130 8.65 -5.43 2.72
CA GLU A 130 9.03 -6.74 3.21
C GLU A 130 10.09 -6.64 4.31
N THR A 131 10.29 -7.73 5.05
CA THR A 131 11.24 -7.80 6.17
C THR A 131 12.69 -7.66 5.73
N ASP A 132 13.02 -8.03 4.49
CA ASP A 132 14.34 -7.82 3.88
C ASP A 132 14.54 -6.39 3.35
N GLY A 133 13.48 -5.58 3.44
CA GLY A 133 13.48 -4.18 3.07
C GLY A 133 13.03 -3.89 1.65
N ASP A 134 12.64 -4.89 0.87
CA ASP A 134 12.09 -4.68 -0.46
C ASP A 134 10.72 -3.97 -0.40
N LEU A 135 10.47 -3.07 -1.36
CA LEU A 135 9.17 -2.42 -1.50
C LEU A 135 8.33 -3.20 -2.51
N LEU A 136 7.21 -3.77 -2.05
CA LEU A 136 6.25 -4.42 -2.92
C LEU A 136 5.08 -3.50 -3.21
N ALA A 137 4.70 -3.36 -4.48
CA ALA A 137 3.59 -2.54 -4.92
C ALA A 137 2.57 -3.34 -5.73
N VAL A 138 1.28 -3.06 -5.53
CA VAL A 138 0.18 -3.57 -6.36
C VAL A 138 -0.27 -2.45 -7.28
N SER A 139 -0.32 -2.71 -8.59
CA SER A 139 -0.97 -1.80 -9.54
C SER A 139 -2.35 -2.31 -9.94
N TRP A 140 -3.28 -1.42 -10.27
CA TRP A 140 -4.62 -1.79 -10.78
C TRP A 140 -4.88 -1.42 -12.24
N MET A 141 -3.94 -0.78 -12.93
CA MET A 141 -4.06 -0.41 -14.33
C MET A 141 -2.69 -0.46 -15.00
N ALA A 142 -2.51 -1.30 -16.02
CA ALA A 142 -1.25 -1.38 -16.75
C ALA A 142 -1.08 -0.16 -17.68
N ASN A 143 -0.31 0.82 -17.22
CA ASN A 143 0.37 1.87 -18.00
C ASN A 143 -0.33 2.28 -19.30
N GLY A 144 -1.57 2.81 -19.24
CA GLY A 144 -2.18 3.73 -20.22
C GLY A 144 -2.30 3.35 -21.69
N VAL A 145 -1.75 2.22 -22.10
CA VAL A 145 -1.54 1.84 -23.50
C VAL A 145 -2.60 0.83 -23.92
N ASP A 146 -3.27 0.19 -22.97
CA ASP A 146 -4.35 -0.75 -23.25
C ASP A 146 -5.40 -0.79 -22.13
N SER A 147 -6.56 -0.18 -22.37
CA SER A 147 -7.72 -0.22 -21.46
C SER A 147 -8.41 -1.58 -21.42
N SER A 148 -7.95 -2.58 -22.19
CA SER A 148 -8.42 -3.96 -22.11
C SER A 148 -7.71 -4.79 -21.04
N ILE A 149 -6.71 -4.23 -20.34
CA ILE A 149 -5.92 -4.95 -19.33
C ILE A 149 -6.02 -4.25 -17.97
N ASP A 150 -7.16 -4.44 -17.30
CA ASP A 150 -7.29 -4.27 -15.84
C ASP A 150 -6.45 -5.35 -15.17
N ASP A 151 -5.15 -5.10 -15.06
CA ASP A 151 -4.19 -6.09 -14.58
C ASP A 151 -3.71 -5.79 -13.18
N PHE A 152 -3.90 -6.75 -12.28
CA PHE A 152 -3.38 -6.68 -10.92
C PHE A 152 -1.98 -7.27 -10.88
N ASN A 153 -0.98 -6.42 -11.11
CA ASN A 153 0.41 -6.81 -11.06
C ASN A 153 1.03 -6.47 -9.70
N ILE A 154 1.82 -7.40 -9.16
CA ILE A 154 2.70 -7.18 -8.02
C ILE A 154 4.09 -6.88 -8.56
N TYR A 155 4.69 -5.81 -8.09
CA TYR A 155 6.04 -5.37 -8.44
C TYR A 155 6.93 -5.34 -7.21
N LYS A 156 8.20 -5.71 -7.39
CA LYS A 156 9.29 -5.31 -6.50
C LYS A 156 9.91 -4.02 -7.04
N ILE A 157 10.04 -3.01 -6.19
CA ILE A 157 10.63 -1.72 -6.54
C ILE A 157 12.01 -1.62 -5.90
N ASP A 158 13.03 -1.43 -6.73
CA ASP A 158 14.38 -1.06 -6.28
C ASP A 158 14.39 0.40 -5.83
N LEU A 159 14.53 0.64 -4.53
CA LEU A 159 14.46 1.99 -3.98
C LEU A 159 15.55 2.94 -4.49
N PRO A 160 16.82 2.57 -4.69
CA PRO A 160 17.82 3.51 -5.19
C PRO A 160 17.54 3.98 -6.62
N SER A 161 17.09 3.09 -7.51
CA SER A 161 16.88 3.42 -8.93
C SER A 161 15.43 3.77 -9.30
N GLY A 162 14.46 3.40 -8.45
CA GLY A 162 13.03 3.48 -8.76
C GLY A 162 12.57 2.44 -9.80
N ASN A 163 13.43 1.51 -10.20
CA ASN A 163 13.08 0.49 -11.19
C ASN A 163 12.15 -0.56 -10.58
N ALA A 164 11.12 -0.94 -11.33
CA ALA A 164 10.18 -1.95 -10.90
C ALA A 164 10.32 -3.24 -11.70
N THR A 165 10.34 -4.35 -10.98
CA THR A 165 10.35 -5.71 -11.54
C THR A 165 9.00 -6.34 -11.28
N LYS A 166 8.27 -6.69 -12.34
CA LYS A 166 7.02 -7.43 -12.22
C LYS A 166 7.31 -8.83 -11.66
N LEU A 167 6.64 -9.19 -10.56
CA LEU A 167 6.76 -10.50 -9.93
C LEU A 167 5.60 -11.42 -10.32
N TYR A 168 4.37 -10.93 -10.15
CA TYR A 168 3.16 -11.73 -10.31
C TYR A 168 2.05 -10.92 -10.97
N ASN A 169 1.18 -11.61 -11.69
CA ASN A 169 -0.13 -11.12 -12.08
C ASN A 169 -1.18 -11.94 -11.33
N ILE A 170 -1.96 -11.29 -10.47
CA ILE A 170 -2.97 -11.93 -9.62
C ILE A 170 -4.39 -11.74 -10.14
N LYS A 171 -4.60 -11.09 -11.30
CA LYS A 171 -5.95 -10.78 -11.82
C LYS A 171 -6.83 -12.02 -11.93
N SER A 172 -6.29 -13.12 -12.45
CA SER A 172 -7.03 -14.38 -12.61
C SER A 172 -7.38 -15.07 -11.30
N GLN A 173 -6.74 -14.70 -10.19
CA GLN A 173 -6.96 -15.23 -8.85
C GLN A 173 -7.98 -14.41 -8.07
N LEU A 174 -8.27 -13.18 -8.51
CA LEU A 174 -9.20 -12.29 -7.85
C LEU A 174 -10.63 -12.51 -8.38
N PRO A 175 -11.65 -12.39 -7.52
CA PRO A 175 -13.03 -12.32 -7.97
C PRO A 175 -13.22 -11.21 -9.01
N SER A 176 -14.07 -11.45 -10.02
CA SER A 176 -14.28 -10.51 -11.13
C SER A 176 -14.87 -9.16 -10.68
N ASN A 177 -15.47 -9.09 -9.50
CA ASN A 177 -16.00 -7.87 -8.90
C ASN A 177 -14.95 -7.03 -8.15
N ILE A 178 -13.69 -7.50 -8.04
CA ILE A 178 -12.59 -6.69 -7.51
C ILE A 178 -12.08 -5.77 -8.61
N THR A 179 -12.37 -4.48 -8.44
CA THR A 179 -11.95 -3.40 -9.34
C THR A 179 -10.79 -2.58 -8.79
N TRP A 180 -10.50 -2.70 -7.49
CA TRP A 180 -9.36 -2.05 -6.83
C TRP A 180 -8.91 -2.87 -5.61
N LEU A 181 -7.59 -2.94 -5.38
CA LEU A 181 -6.99 -3.64 -4.25
C LEU A 181 -5.96 -2.72 -3.59
N SER A 182 -6.36 -2.05 -2.51
CA SER A 182 -5.45 -1.27 -1.67
C SER A 182 -5.05 -2.09 -0.45
N ALA A 183 -3.79 -1.99 -0.06
CA ALA A 183 -3.08 -2.76 0.97
C ALA A 183 -2.49 -4.12 0.52
N LEU A 184 -1.18 -4.21 0.68
CA LEU A 184 -0.49 -5.46 1.00
C LEU A 184 -0.32 -5.45 2.51
N SER A 185 -0.85 -6.46 3.18
CA SER A 185 -0.46 -6.71 4.57
C SER A 185 0.75 -7.64 4.50
N ALA A 186 1.85 -7.26 5.14
CA ALA A 186 2.85 -8.24 5.56
C ALA A 186 2.15 -9.21 6.53
N THR A 187 1.54 -10.26 6.00
CA THR A 187 1.08 -11.36 6.83
C THR A 187 2.33 -12.00 7.40
N THR A 188 2.41 -12.09 8.73
CA THR A 188 3.31 -13.06 9.36
C THR A 188 3.16 -14.37 8.61
N PRO A 189 4.26 -15.05 8.20
CA PRO A 189 4.19 -16.27 7.42
C PRO A 189 3.12 -17.17 8.03
N VAL A 190 2.14 -17.58 7.22
CA VAL A 190 1.13 -18.54 7.68
C VAL A 190 1.93 -19.75 8.17
N PRO A 191 1.87 -20.10 9.47
CA PRO A 191 2.62 -21.23 9.98
C PRO A 191 2.28 -22.43 9.10
N GLU A 192 3.30 -23.10 8.55
CA GLU A 192 3.05 -24.32 7.80
C GLU A 192 2.15 -25.22 8.65
N PRO A 193 1.13 -25.87 8.05
CA PRO A 193 0.23 -26.72 8.81
C PRO A 193 1.07 -27.72 9.61
N VAL A 194 0.92 -27.70 10.94
CA VAL A 194 1.67 -28.55 11.90
C VAL A 194 1.64 -30.04 11.50
N PHE A 195 0.65 -30.43 10.70
CA PHE A 195 0.56 -31.75 10.05
C PHE A 195 1.81 -32.16 9.26
N PHE A 196 2.47 -31.26 8.53
CA PHE A 196 3.70 -31.60 7.79
C PHE A 196 4.90 -31.80 8.72
N GLN A 197 4.97 -31.04 9.82
CA GLN A 197 6.05 -31.17 10.82
C GLN A 197 5.90 -32.45 11.66
N MET A 198 4.67 -32.84 12.01
CA MET A 198 4.41 -34.10 12.70
C MET A 198 4.61 -35.31 11.79
N GLY A 199 4.26 -35.21 10.50
CA GLY A 199 4.52 -36.26 9.51
C GLY A 199 6.01 -36.54 9.31
N ALA A 200 6.85 -35.50 9.28
CA ALA A 200 8.30 -35.64 9.19
C ALA A 200 8.91 -36.31 10.44
N MET A 201 8.43 -35.97 11.65
CA MET A 201 8.88 -36.64 12.87
C MET A 201 8.41 -38.09 12.99
N LEU A 202 7.18 -38.41 12.58
CA LEU A 202 6.69 -39.79 12.52
C LEU A 202 7.42 -40.62 11.46
N GLY A 203 7.75 -40.02 10.30
CA GLY A 203 8.54 -40.67 9.25
C GLY A 203 9.97 -41.01 9.69
N LEU A 204 10.63 -40.10 10.40
CA LEU A 204 11.98 -40.34 10.95
C LEU A 204 11.96 -41.33 12.13
N GLY A 205 10.92 -41.30 12.96
CA GLY A 205 10.71 -42.29 14.03
C GLY A 205 10.47 -43.71 13.50
N GLY A 206 9.72 -43.84 12.39
CA GLY A 206 9.46 -45.13 11.73
C GLY A 206 10.71 -45.76 11.10
N LEU A 207 11.59 -44.95 10.50
CA LEU A 207 12.87 -45.41 9.93
C LEU A 207 13.86 -45.89 11.01
N GLY A 208 13.84 -45.28 12.20
CA GLY A 208 14.64 -45.74 13.35
C GLY A 208 14.22 -47.12 13.85
N LEU A 209 12.92 -47.41 13.88
CA LEU A 209 12.37 -48.70 14.31
C LEU A 209 12.59 -49.82 13.29
N LEU A 210 12.62 -49.52 11.99
CA LEU A 210 12.95 -50.50 10.94
C LEU A 210 14.42 -50.95 10.99
N ARG A 211 15.33 -50.13 11.52
CA ARG A 211 16.76 -50.48 11.67
C ARG A 211 17.04 -51.40 12.88
N LEU A 212 16.13 -51.46 13.85
CA LEU A 212 16.23 -52.33 15.03
C LEU A 212 15.72 -53.75 14.81
N ARG A 213 15.02 -54.03 13.70
CA ARG A 213 14.45 -55.36 13.39
C ARG A 213 15.38 -56.26 12.55
N ARG A 214 16.62 -55.85 12.31
CA ARG A 214 17.66 -56.63 11.59
C ARG A 214 18.86 -57.00 12.47
N ARG A 215 18.60 -57.44 13.71
CA ARG A 215 19.56 -58.19 14.52
C ARG A 215 18.91 -59.47 15.00
#